data_AF-A0A5C2HEX0-F1
#
_entry.id   AF-A0A5C2HEX0-F1
#
_cell.length_a   1.000
_cell.length_b   1.000
_cell.length_c   1.000
_cell.angle_alpha   90.00
_cell.angle_beta   90.00
_cell.angle_gamma   90.00
#
_symmetry.space_group_name_H-M   'P 1'
#
loop_
_entity.id
_entity.type
_entity.pdbx_description
1 polymer ?
#
loop_
_entity_poly.entity_id
_entity_poly.type
_entity_poly.pdbx_seq_one_letter_code
_entity_poly.pdbx_strand_id
1 'polypeptide(L)'
;MKILNKLLIGALSTIFLANLANAQTTVCYKNNWDTPSTIESIPLEGDVCEGKYSLNDMKKDGWNVLDIKIDSDQNKLSYKYFLVKGAVTNNEINTLATNNSSNFTIRPLGVKIENIQNNKSTINIGNLIVGSSGIVVHVYDNDKRLIVSNAKVIESNANSSIVEFFDFNDLKQDAIPTSNKKVQINDILVLNYMYQSSLVIAPTQETFKIVRSNFKYNNFLHSDLFAAQLKFDSQPFPSKKDIQNFAIKQNIGTIFVVANKKVHVLDSKTFEKLASYDIPYKNEDFSMPFYSRVEKIDTDLFTLNFSIPFIGESKPKTYEAYYKNILGLN
;
A
#
# COMPACT_ATOMS: atom_id res chain seq x y z
N MET A 1 -79.10 11.81 -22.43
CA MET A 1 -78.53 13.18 -22.59
C MET A 1 -77.67 13.45 -21.36
N LYS A 2 -76.38 13.77 -21.39
CA LYS A 2 -75.46 14.18 -22.44
C LYS A 2 -74.14 13.40 -22.30
N ILE A 3 -73.65 12.99 -23.45
CA ILE A 3 -72.27 12.59 -23.75
C ILE A 3 -71.41 13.86 -23.82
N LEU A 4 -70.13 13.79 -23.43
CA LEU A 4 -68.93 14.31 -24.10
C LEU A 4 -67.77 14.26 -23.07
N ASN A 5 -66.91 13.23 -23.04
CA ASN A 5 -65.81 12.88 -23.98
C ASN A 5 -64.60 13.83 -23.91
N LYS A 6 -63.45 13.27 -23.50
CA LYS A 6 -62.05 13.51 -23.94
C LYS A 6 -61.12 12.68 -23.03
N LEU A 7 -60.70 11.48 -23.44
CA LEU A 7 -59.42 11.20 -24.14
C LEU A 7 -58.20 11.84 -23.46
N LEU A 8 -57.34 11.03 -22.80
CA LEU A 8 -55.94 10.78 -23.21
C LEU A 8 -55.20 9.82 -22.24
N ILE A 9 -54.90 8.62 -22.77
CA ILE A 9 -53.63 7.85 -22.76
C ILE A 9 -52.80 7.74 -21.46
N GLY A 10 -52.48 6.50 -21.07
CA GLY A 10 -51.25 6.19 -20.33
C GLY A 10 -51.23 4.82 -19.65
N ALA A 11 -50.94 3.75 -20.38
CA ALA A 11 -50.50 2.49 -19.78
C ALA A 11 -49.06 2.64 -19.28
N LEU A 12 -48.78 2.36 -18.01
CA LEU A 12 -47.44 1.98 -17.55
C LEU A 12 -47.47 1.20 -16.23
N SER A 13 -46.78 0.07 -16.28
CA SER A 13 -46.44 -0.91 -15.25
C SER A 13 -45.60 -0.39 -14.09
N THR A 14 -45.76 -0.98 -12.90
CA THR A 14 -44.70 -1.29 -11.90
C THR A 14 -45.22 -2.47 -11.05
N ILE A 15 -44.80 -3.73 -11.20
CA ILE A 15 -43.48 -4.37 -11.02
C ILE A 15 -42.82 -4.00 -9.68
N PHE A 16 -42.84 -4.99 -8.76
CA PHE A 16 -41.88 -5.29 -7.69
C PHE A 16 -41.19 -4.14 -6.95
N LEU A 17 -41.56 -3.93 -5.69
CA LEU A 17 -40.63 -3.40 -4.69
C LEU A 17 -39.84 -4.58 -4.09
N ALA A 18 -38.67 -4.83 -4.68
CA ALA A 18 -37.65 -5.68 -4.07
C ALA A 18 -37.10 -5.00 -2.81
N ASN A 19 -36.92 -5.78 -1.74
CA ASN A 19 -36.17 -5.36 -0.55
C ASN A 19 -34.75 -4.94 -0.95
N LEU A 20 -34.45 -3.65 -0.83
CA LEU A 20 -33.08 -3.14 -0.95
C LEU A 20 -32.35 -3.43 0.36
N ALA A 21 -31.28 -4.23 0.28
CA ALA A 21 -30.32 -4.40 1.35
C ALA A 21 -29.49 -3.12 1.50
N ASN A 22 -29.95 -2.18 2.34
CA ASN A 22 -29.18 -0.97 2.66
C ASN A 22 -28.17 -1.31 3.77
N ALA A 23 -26.88 -1.07 3.51
CA ALA A 23 -25.86 -1.09 4.55
C ALA A 23 -26.08 0.10 5.49
N GLN A 24 -26.23 -0.16 6.78
CA GLN A 24 -26.35 0.88 7.80
C GLN A 24 -24.95 1.30 8.26
N THR A 25 -24.65 2.60 8.30
CA THR A 25 -23.40 3.13 8.84
C THR A 25 -23.68 3.97 10.09
N THR A 26 -22.75 3.97 11.03
CA THR A 26 -22.86 4.81 12.23
C THR A 26 -21.46 5.17 12.75
N VAL A 27 -21.40 6.24 13.54
CA VAL A 27 -20.17 6.68 14.19
C VAL A 27 -20.37 6.62 15.70
N CYS A 28 -19.47 5.90 16.37
CA CYS A 28 -19.43 5.81 17.82
C CYS A 28 -18.10 6.35 18.34
N TYR A 29 -18.10 7.14 19.40
CA TYR A 29 -16.92 7.81 19.88
C TYR A 29 -16.83 7.87 21.41
N LYS A 30 -15.62 8.15 21.90
CA LYS A 30 -15.33 8.45 23.29
C LYS A 30 -14.24 9.51 23.35
N ASN A 31 -14.50 10.61 24.03
CA ASN A 31 -13.52 11.68 24.17
C ASN A 31 -12.78 11.57 25.51
N ASN A 32 -11.51 11.99 25.52
CA ASN A 32 -10.71 12.18 26.73
C ASN A 32 -10.59 10.94 27.62
N TRP A 33 -10.35 9.77 27.03
CA TRP A 33 -10.23 8.50 27.72
C TRP A 33 -8.78 8.22 28.16
N ASP A 34 -8.61 7.76 29.40
CA ASP A 34 -7.31 7.57 30.06
C ASP A 34 -6.89 6.11 30.24
N THR A 35 -7.78 5.15 29.92
CA THR A 35 -7.52 3.71 30.06
C THR A 35 -7.68 2.98 28.71
N PRO A 36 -6.69 3.07 27.80
CA PRO A 36 -6.79 2.54 26.43
C PRO A 36 -7.18 1.06 26.34
N SER A 37 -6.81 0.24 27.33
CA SER A 37 -7.11 -1.20 27.37
C SER A 37 -8.60 -1.52 27.52
N THR A 38 -9.41 -0.59 28.01
CA THR A 38 -10.84 -0.80 28.28
C THR A 38 -11.76 -0.22 27.21
N ILE A 39 -11.21 0.51 26.22
CA ILE A 39 -11.98 1.32 25.26
C ILE A 39 -13.02 0.51 24.47
N GLU A 40 -12.75 -0.75 24.15
CA GLU A 40 -13.69 -1.59 23.41
C GLU A 40 -14.83 -2.15 24.27
N SER A 41 -14.70 -2.08 25.59
CA SER A 41 -15.63 -2.67 26.56
C SER A 41 -16.50 -1.65 27.28
N ILE A 42 -16.21 -0.35 27.14
CA ILE A 42 -17.01 0.72 27.74
C ILE A 42 -18.08 1.23 26.77
N PRO A 43 -19.21 1.76 27.27
CA PRO A 43 -20.22 2.38 26.43
C PRO A 43 -19.66 3.59 25.66
N LEU A 44 -19.92 3.60 24.35
CA LEU A 44 -19.53 4.65 23.43
C LEU A 44 -20.70 5.60 23.18
N GLU A 45 -20.41 6.87 22.97
CA GLU A 45 -21.38 7.87 22.54
C GLU A 45 -21.56 7.80 21.01
N GLY A 46 -22.63 8.38 20.48
CA GLY A 46 -22.95 8.34 19.06
C GLY A 46 -24.39 7.92 18.80
N ASP A 47 -24.79 7.94 17.53
CA ASP A 47 -26.17 7.78 17.11
C ASP A 47 -26.75 6.40 17.53
N VAL A 48 -26.10 5.32 17.12
CA VAL A 48 -26.55 3.95 17.48
C VAL A 48 -26.01 3.52 18.84
N CYS A 49 -24.82 3.98 19.25
CA CYS A 49 -24.22 3.55 20.50
C CYS A 49 -24.90 4.19 21.73
N GLU A 50 -25.47 5.40 21.60
CA GLU A 50 -26.28 6.12 22.60
C GLU A 50 -25.68 6.21 24.02
N GLY A 51 -24.37 6.02 24.21
CA GLY A 51 -23.77 5.90 25.53
C GLY A 51 -24.16 4.62 26.29
N LYS A 52 -24.76 3.63 25.60
CA LYS A 52 -25.23 2.36 26.17
C LYS A 52 -24.44 1.16 25.67
N TYR A 53 -24.07 1.15 24.39
CA TYR A 53 -23.40 0.01 23.76
C TYR A 53 -21.90 0.25 23.68
N SER A 54 -21.13 -0.77 24.07
CA SER A 54 -19.68 -0.81 23.83
C SER A 54 -19.37 -1.25 22.41
N LEU A 55 -18.13 -1.07 21.96
CA LEU A 55 -17.69 -1.60 20.66
C LEU A 55 -17.91 -3.13 20.58
N ASN A 56 -17.66 -3.84 21.67
CA ASN A 56 -17.88 -5.28 21.75
C ASN A 56 -19.36 -5.65 21.63
N ASP A 57 -20.27 -4.84 22.17
CA ASP A 57 -21.71 -5.06 22.02
C ASP A 57 -22.16 -4.79 20.59
N MET A 58 -21.63 -3.73 19.97
CA MET A 58 -21.85 -3.44 18.55
C MET A 58 -21.39 -4.59 17.65
N LYS A 59 -20.19 -5.15 17.91
CA LYS A 59 -19.67 -6.32 17.18
C LYS A 59 -20.59 -7.54 17.33
N LYS A 60 -21.08 -7.81 18.55
CA LYS A 60 -22.04 -8.90 18.80
C LYS A 60 -23.39 -8.69 18.10
N ASP A 61 -23.82 -7.45 17.97
CA ASP A 61 -25.02 -7.05 17.23
C ASP A 61 -24.79 -7.03 15.71
N GLY A 62 -23.64 -7.50 15.21
CA GLY A 62 -23.36 -7.68 13.78
C GLY A 62 -22.81 -6.43 13.09
N TRP A 63 -22.36 -5.43 13.84
CA TRP A 63 -21.61 -4.29 13.29
C TRP A 63 -20.13 -4.66 13.08
N ASN A 64 -19.59 -4.27 11.93
CA ASN A 64 -18.16 -4.37 11.62
C ASN A 64 -17.50 -3.01 11.74
N VAL A 65 -16.27 -2.98 12.23
CA VAL A 65 -15.47 -1.75 12.29
C VAL A 65 -14.90 -1.47 10.89
N LEU A 66 -15.38 -0.40 10.26
CA LEU A 66 -14.84 0.11 8.99
C LEU A 66 -13.55 0.90 9.20
N ASP A 67 -13.48 1.67 10.28
CA ASP A 67 -12.32 2.48 10.63
C ASP A 67 -12.34 2.94 12.09
N ILE A 68 -11.17 3.39 12.57
CA ILE A 68 -10.96 3.99 13.88
C ILE A 68 -10.04 5.20 13.70
N LYS A 69 -10.48 6.37 14.18
CA LYS A 69 -9.62 7.54 14.39
C LYS A 69 -9.31 7.67 15.87
N ILE A 70 -8.05 7.99 16.18
CA ILE A 70 -7.58 8.19 17.54
C ILE A 70 -6.84 9.53 17.56
N ASP A 71 -7.36 10.47 18.33
CA ASP A 71 -6.74 11.76 18.59
C ASP A 71 -6.18 11.76 20.01
N SER A 72 -5.03 12.41 20.22
CA SER A 72 -4.33 12.43 21.50
C SER A 72 -4.13 13.87 21.96
N ASP A 73 -4.56 14.16 23.20
CA ASP A 73 -4.34 15.45 23.85
C ASP A 73 -3.99 15.23 25.33
N GLN A 74 -2.85 15.77 25.77
CA GLN A 74 -2.37 15.73 27.16
C GLN A 74 -2.54 14.38 27.87
N ASN A 75 -2.03 13.29 27.26
CA ASN A 75 -2.13 11.90 27.76
C ASN A 75 -3.55 11.29 27.81
N LYS A 76 -4.54 11.92 27.19
CA LYS A 76 -5.88 11.36 27.01
C LYS A 76 -6.14 11.08 25.54
N LEU A 77 -6.77 9.95 25.26
CA LEU A 77 -7.08 9.49 23.91
C LEU A 77 -8.57 9.66 23.61
N SER A 78 -8.87 10.26 22.47
CA SER A 78 -10.22 10.38 21.94
C SER A 78 -10.38 9.42 20.76
N TYR A 79 -11.34 8.51 20.86
CA TYR A 79 -11.58 7.45 19.90
C TYR A 79 -12.84 7.72 19.10
N LYS A 80 -12.80 7.47 17.79
CA LYS A 80 -13.96 7.54 16.90
C LYS A 80 -13.98 6.35 15.96
N TYR A 81 -14.95 5.46 16.18
CA TYR A 81 -15.22 4.26 15.42
C TYR A 81 -16.25 4.53 14.33
N PHE A 82 -15.93 4.15 13.11
CA PHE A 82 -16.87 4.13 11.98
C PHE A 82 -17.32 2.68 11.80
N LEU A 83 -18.61 2.43 11.97
CA LEU A 83 -19.19 1.09 12.00
C LEU A 83 -20.17 0.88 10.83
N VAL A 84 -20.28 -0.37 10.37
CA VAL A 84 -21.25 -0.77 9.35
C VAL A 84 -21.97 -2.07 9.70
N LYS A 85 -23.28 -2.16 9.40
CA LYS A 85 -24.10 -3.37 9.58
C LYS A 85 -24.87 -3.68 8.31
N GLY A 86 -24.83 -4.94 7.87
CA GLY A 86 -25.40 -5.42 6.59
C GLY A 86 -24.34 -5.79 5.56
N ALA A 87 -24.78 -6.16 4.35
CA ALA A 87 -23.86 -6.48 3.26
C ALA A 87 -22.99 -5.27 2.93
N VAL A 88 -21.69 -5.36 3.20
CA VAL A 88 -20.70 -4.42 2.69
C VAL A 88 -20.58 -4.66 1.18
N THR A 89 -21.58 -4.24 0.42
CA THR A 89 -21.37 -3.93 -0.99
C THR A 89 -20.56 -2.65 -1.01
N ASN A 90 -19.38 -2.70 -1.63
CA ASN A 90 -18.47 -1.57 -1.86
C ASN A 90 -19.09 -0.46 -2.75
N ASN A 91 -20.40 -0.26 -2.71
CA ASN A 91 -21.15 0.51 -3.69
C ASN A 91 -21.16 2.01 -3.44
N GLU A 92 -20.62 2.51 -2.32
CA GLU A 92 -20.31 3.95 -2.19
C GLU A 92 -18.98 4.33 -2.87
N ILE A 93 -18.20 3.35 -3.36
CA ILE A 93 -17.02 3.56 -4.22
C ILE A 93 -17.40 3.53 -5.72
N ASN A 94 -18.64 3.14 -6.05
CA ASN A 94 -19.04 2.77 -7.42
C ASN A 94 -19.57 3.91 -8.31
N THR A 95 -19.36 5.18 -7.96
CA THR A 95 -19.52 6.27 -8.95
C THR A 95 -18.20 6.74 -9.56
N LEU A 96 -17.06 6.14 -9.17
CA LEU A 96 -15.77 6.46 -9.78
C LEU A 96 -14.89 5.26 -10.13
N ALA A 97 -15.17 4.05 -9.60
CA ALA A 97 -14.47 2.84 -10.03
C ALA A 97 -15.03 2.37 -11.39
N THR A 98 -14.39 2.76 -12.48
CA THR A 98 -14.50 2.02 -13.74
C THR A 98 -14.09 0.57 -13.49
N ASN A 99 -14.86 -0.38 -14.05
CA ASN A 99 -14.73 -1.83 -13.92
C ASN A 99 -13.43 -2.44 -14.52
N ASN A 100 -12.29 -1.76 -14.37
CA ASN A 100 -10.99 -2.33 -14.67
C ASN A 100 -10.35 -2.73 -13.35
N SER A 101 -10.52 -3.99 -12.92
CA SER A 101 -9.62 -4.53 -11.89
C SER A 101 -8.22 -4.54 -12.50
N SER A 102 -7.42 -3.52 -12.18
CA SER A 102 -6.02 -3.46 -12.55
C SER A 102 -5.29 -4.55 -11.77
N ASN A 103 -5.05 -5.69 -12.43
CA ASN A 103 -4.34 -6.81 -11.82
C ASN A 103 -2.85 -6.67 -12.13
N PHE A 104 -2.10 -6.02 -11.24
CA PHE A 104 -0.65 -6.22 -11.21
C PHE A 104 -0.40 -7.64 -10.68
N THR A 105 -0.24 -8.61 -11.57
CA THR A 105 -0.05 -10.02 -11.19
C THR A 105 1.18 -10.57 -11.87
N ILE A 106 2.34 -10.09 -11.43
CA ILE A 106 3.62 -10.63 -11.86
C ILE A 106 3.99 -11.78 -10.92
N ARG A 107 4.10 -12.98 -11.47
CA ARG A 107 4.47 -14.18 -10.71
C ARG A 107 5.98 -14.34 -10.60
N PRO A 108 6.48 -14.95 -9.52
CA PRO A 108 7.88 -15.37 -9.44
C PRO A 108 8.24 -16.29 -10.60
N LEU A 109 9.42 -16.08 -11.19
CA LEU A 109 9.91 -16.86 -12.31
C LEU A 109 11.30 -17.40 -11.99
N GLY A 110 11.47 -18.72 -12.06
CA GLY A 110 12.75 -19.39 -11.84
C GLY A 110 13.40 -19.83 -13.14
N VAL A 111 14.67 -19.51 -13.35
CA VAL A 111 15.47 -19.97 -14.50
C VAL A 111 16.89 -20.32 -14.05
N LYS A 112 17.50 -21.32 -14.68
CA LYS A 112 18.91 -21.65 -14.43
C LYS A 112 19.83 -20.68 -15.15
N ILE A 113 20.92 -20.32 -14.50
CA ILE A 113 21.97 -19.48 -15.09
C ILE A 113 22.86 -20.36 -15.96
N GLU A 114 22.87 -20.09 -17.26
CA GLU A 114 23.64 -20.86 -18.26
C GLU A 114 24.93 -20.15 -18.67
N ASN A 115 25.00 -18.83 -18.51
CA ASN A 115 26.17 -18.01 -18.83
C ASN A 115 26.36 -16.91 -17.79
N ILE A 116 27.60 -16.48 -17.62
CA ILE A 116 27.96 -15.32 -16.80
C ILE A 116 29.08 -14.57 -17.51
N GLN A 117 28.86 -13.28 -17.78
CA GLN A 117 29.87 -12.39 -18.34
C GLN A 117 29.77 -11.03 -17.67
N ASN A 118 30.86 -10.54 -17.09
CA ASN A 118 30.93 -9.23 -16.42
C ASN A 118 29.79 -8.99 -15.43
N ASN A 119 29.52 -9.97 -14.55
CA ASN A 119 28.45 -9.91 -13.55
C ASN A 119 27.03 -9.81 -14.15
N LYS A 120 26.88 -10.22 -15.41
CA LYS A 120 25.60 -10.27 -16.14
C LYS A 120 25.35 -11.67 -16.66
N SER A 121 24.09 -11.97 -16.93
CA SER A 121 23.66 -13.21 -17.57
C SER A 121 22.57 -12.92 -18.60
N THR A 122 22.66 -13.59 -19.74
CA THR A 122 21.60 -13.61 -20.74
C THR A 122 20.71 -14.82 -20.50
N ILE A 123 19.43 -14.59 -20.29
CA ILE A 123 18.42 -15.63 -20.10
C ILE A 123 17.50 -15.71 -21.31
N ASN A 124 17.11 -16.94 -21.69
CA ASN A 124 16.22 -17.21 -22.83
C ASN A 124 14.74 -16.99 -22.45
N ILE A 125 14.46 -15.87 -21.80
CA ILE A 125 13.13 -15.41 -21.41
C ILE A 125 13.01 -13.97 -21.88
N GLY A 126 12.07 -13.72 -22.80
CA GLY A 126 11.78 -12.38 -23.30
C GLY A 126 10.63 -11.69 -22.58
N ASN A 127 10.33 -10.47 -23.01
CA ASN A 127 9.21 -9.63 -22.56
C ASN A 127 9.19 -9.40 -21.04
N LEU A 128 10.36 -9.31 -20.42
CA LEU A 128 10.50 -8.97 -19.01
C LEU A 128 10.49 -7.45 -18.84
N ILE A 129 9.91 -7.00 -17.72
CA ILE A 129 9.87 -5.57 -17.40
C ILE A 129 11.27 -5.13 -16.94
N VAL A 130 11.90 -4.23 -17.70
CA VAL A 130 13.18 -3.63 -17.33
C VAL A 130 13.04 -2.93 -15.99
N GLY A 131 14.00 -3.17 -15.09
CA GLY A 131 13.96 -2.70 -13.71
C GLY A 131 13.44 -3.72 -12.69
N SER A 132 12.82 -4.82 -13.14
CA SER A 132 12.39 -5.89 -12.23
C SER A 132 13.59 -6.54 -11.55
N SER A 133 13.46 -6.76 -10.23
CA SER A 133 14.50 -7.43 -9.44
C SER A 133 14.19 -8.90 -9.17
N GLY A 134 15.23 -9.60 -8.73
CA GLY A 134 15.17 -10.99 -8.31
C GLY A 134 16.33 -11.33 -7.38
N ILE A 135 16.42 -12.61 -7.06
CA ILE A 135 17.51 -13.19 -6.27
C ILE A 135 18.14 -14.35 -7.03
N VAL A 136 19.41 -14.62 -6.77
CA VAL A 136 20.10 -15.80 -7.26
C VAL A 136 20.29 -16.77 -6.11
N VAL A 137 19.85 -18.01 -6.31
CA VAL A 137 19.85 -19.08 -5.32
C VAL A 137 20.79 -20.19 -5.75
N HIS A 138 21.79 -20.46 -4.94
CA HIS A 138 22.60 -21.66 -5.04
C HIS A 138 21.92 -22.82 -4.34
N VAL A 139 21.92 -24.00 -4.97
CA VAL A 139 21.40 -25.25 -4.40
C VAL A 139 22.56 -26.21 -4.19
N TYR A 140 22.74 -26.66 -2.95
CA TYR A 140 23.75 -27.66 -2.57
C TYR A 140 23.23 -29.09 -2.76
N ASP A 141 24.13 -30.07 -2.80
CA ASP A 141 23.82 -31.50 -3.02
C ASP A 141 22.80 -32.10 -2.02
N ASN A 142 22.62 -31.47 -0.86
CA ASN A 142 21.66 -31.88 0.18
C ASN A 142 20.39 -31.02 0.20
N ASP A 143 20.01 -30.43 -0.93
CA ASP A 143 18.87 -29.52 -1.11
C ASP A 143 18.88 -28.25 -0.27
N LYS A 144 19.98 -27.96 0.45
CA LYS A 144 20.16 -26.68 1.12
C LYS A 144 20.26 -25.57 0.08
N ARG A 145 19.62 -24.44 0.38
CA ARG A 145 19.54 -23.30 -0.53
C ARG A 145 20.16 -22.08 0.13
N LEU A 146 20.90 -21.31 -0.66
CA LEU A 146 21.53 -20.07 -0.22
C LEU A 146 21.29 -19.00 -1.27
N ILE A 147 20.80 -17.83 -0.83
CA ILE A 147 20.78 -16.65 -1.68
C ILE A 147 22.21 -16.11 -1.76
N VAL A 148 22.74 -15.99 -2.98
CA VAL A 148 24.13 -15.56 -3.22
C VAL A 148 24.22 -14.14 -3.79
N SER A 149 23.15 -13.64 -4.41
CA SER A 149 23.15 -12.32 -5.06
C SER A 149 21.73 -11.83 -5.32
N ASN A 150 21.56 -10.52 -5.46
CA ASN A 150 20.41 -9.91 -6.11
C ASN A 150 20.61 -9.86 -7.63
N ALA A 151 19.52 -9.71 -8.38
CA ALA A 151 19.55 -9.50 -9.83
C ALA A 151 18.59 -8.39 -10.24
N LYS A 152 18.91 -7.67 -11.33
CA LYS A 152 18.05 -6.67 -11.98
C LYS A 152 17.97 -6.96 -13.47
N VAL A 153 16.77 -6.92 -14.06
CA VAL A 153 16.60 -6.93 -15.52
C VAL A 153 17.03 -5.58 -16.06
N ILE A 154 18.06 -5.55 -16.90
CA ILE A 154 18.59 -4.31 -17.50
C ILE A 154 18.16 -4.15 -18.97
N GLU A 155 17.86 -5.25 -19.65
CA GLU A 155 17.41 -5.25 -21.04
C GLU A 155 16.49 -6.46 -21.28
N SER A 156 15.47 -6.29 -22.12
CA SER A 156 14.63 -7.39 -22.57
C SER A 156 14.11 -7.15 -23.98
N ASN A 157 14.14 -8.20 -24.79
CA ASN A 157 13.51 -8.27 -26.11
C ASN A 157 12.46 -9.41 -26.12
N ALA A 158 11.90 -9.72 -27.29
CA ALA A 158 10.85 -10.74 -27.41
C ALA A 158 11.29 -12.16 -27.02
N ASN A 159 12.58 -12.48 -27.11
CA ASN A 159 13.12 -13.84 -26.97
C ASN A 159 14.07 -14.01 -25.78
N SER A 160 14.80 -12.96 -25.41
CA SER A 160 15.81 -13.00 -24.36
C SER A 160 15.86 -11.73 -23.53
N SER A 161 16.46 -11.83 -22.35
CA SER A 161 16.69 -10.70 -21.46
C SER A 161 18.08 -10.77 -20.85
N ILE A 162 18.64 -9.61 -20.52
CA ILE A 162 19.91 -9.49 -19.82
C ILE A 162 19.64 -9.07 -18.38
N VAL A 163 20.20 -9.82 -17.45
CA VAL A 163 20.16 -9.50 -16.03
C VAL A 163 21.54 -9.14 -15.53
N GLU A 164 21.60 -8.19 -14.61
CA GLU A 164 22.81 -7.76 -13.91
C GLU A 164 22.70 -8.15 -12.43
N PHE A 165 23.76 -8.75 -11.91
CA PHE A 165 23.82 -9.18 -10.52
C PHE A 165 24.35 -8.06 -9.62
N PHE A 166 23.91 -8.01 -8.37
CA PHE A 166 24.45 -7.08 -7.37
C PHE A 166 24.39 -7.70 -5.97
N ASP A 167 25.06 -7.09 -5.01
CA ASP A 167 25.21 -7.68 -3.68
C ASP A 167 23.86 -7.86 -2.96
N PHE A 168 23.73 -9.01 -2.30
CA PHE A 168 22.58 -9.32 -1.44
C PHE A 168 22.83 -8.81 -0.02
N ASN A 169 22.26 -7.66 0.31
CA ASN A 169 22.41 -7.00 1.61
C ASN A 169 21.11 -6.98 2.42
N ASP A 170 20.09 -7.69 1.96
CA ASP A 170 18.72 -7.58 2.48
C ASP A 170 18.57 -8.15 3.89
N LEU A 171 19.41 -9.13 4.25
CA LEU A 171 19.40 -9.80 5.55
C LEU A 171 20.69 -9.57 6.33
N LYS A 172 21.38 -8.44 6.09
CA LYS A 172 22.65 -8.15 6.75
C LYS A 172 22.47 -8.08 8.27
N GLN A 173 23.23 -8.91 8.98
CA GLN A 173 23.30 -8.97 10.44
C GLN A 173 24.76 -9.09 10.84
N ASP A 174 25.26 -8.17 11.66
CA ASP A 174 26.68 -8.18 12.06
C ASP A 174 27.03 -9.38 12.96
N ALA A 175 26.02 -9.98 13.59
CA ALA A 175 26.17 -11.15 14.47
C ALA A 175 26.18 -12.50 13.74
N ILE A 176 25.88 -12.54 12.43
CA ILE A 176 25.74 -13.79 11.67
C ILE A 176 26.76 -13.81 10.52
N PRO A 177 27.53 -14.90 10.36
CA PRO A 177 28.44 -15.02 9.22
C PRO A 177 27.68 -14.99 7.89
N THR A 178 28.20 -14.24 6.93
CA THR A 178 27.70 -14.21 5.56
C THR A 178 28.59 -15.07 4.64
N SER A 179 28.02 -15.55 3.54
CA SER A 179 28.76 -16.34 2.56
C SER A 179 29.52 -15.44 1.59
N ASN A 180 30.77 -15.79 1.26
CA ASN A 180 31.56 -15.15 0.21
C ASN A 180 31.27 -15.72 -1.19
N LYS A 181 30.29 -16.64 -1.30
CA LYS A 181 29.96 -17.30 -2.55
C LYS A 181 29.43 -16.29 -3.57
N LYS A 182 29.99 -16.34 -4.77
CA LYS A 182 29.52 -15.56 -5.93
C LYS A 182 28.60 -16.41 -6.80
N VAL A 183 27.89 -15.76 -7.71
CA VAL A 183 26.99 -16.39 -8.69
C VAL A 183 27.78 -17.36 -9.58
N GLN A 184 27.24 -18.55 -9.80
CA GLN A 184 27.84 -19.60 -10.62
C GLN A 184 26.85 -20.15 -11.65
N ILE A 185 27.39 -20.77 -12.70
CA ILE A 185 26.59 -21.53 -13.67
C ILE A 185 25.83 -22.63 -12.92
N ASN A 186 24.59 -22.88 -13.32
CA ASN A 186 23.59 -23.76 -12.68
C ASN A 186 22.92 -23.22 -11.40
N ASP A 187 23.29 -22.03 -10.91
CA ASP A 187 22.48 -21.34 -9.90
C ASP A 187 21.10 -20.99 -10.48
N ILE A 188 20.10 -20.85 -9.60
CA ILE A 188 18.73 -20.53 -9.97
C ILE A 188 18.49 -19.04 -9.77
N LEU A 189 18.27 -18.31 -10.86
CA LEU A 189 17.73 -16.96 -10.83
C LEU A 189 16.22 -17.02 -10.58
N VAL A 190 15.75 -16.36 -9.53
CA VAL A 190 14.33 -16.20 -9.19
C VAL A 190 13.97 -14.72 -9.32
N LEU A 191 13.32 -14.36 -10.43
CA LEU A 191 12.80 -13.03 -10.70
C LEU A 191 11.45 -12.80 -9.99
N ASN A 192 11.11 -11.53 -9.79
CA ASN A 192 9.86 -11.08 -9.16
C ASN A 192 9.70 -11.63 -7.73
N TYR A 193 10.84 -11.78 -7.05
CA TYR A 193 10.91 -12.32 -5.70
C TYR A 193 10.15 -11.40 -4.74
N MET A 194 9.17 -11.97 -4.01
CA MET A 194 8.33 -11.28 -3.02
C MET A 194 7.43 -10.16 -3.55
N TYR A 195 7.14 -10.09 -4.86
CA TYR A 195 6.27 -9.05 -5.43
C TYR A 195 4.81 -9.07 -4.92
N GLN A 196 4.40 -10.15 -4.23
CA GLN A 196 3.13 -10.17 -3.52
C GLN A 196 3.18 -9.37 -2.22
N SER A 197 4.33 -9.28 -1.54
CA SER A 197 4.50 -8.47 -0.33
C SER A 197 4.70 -7.01 -0.73
N SER A 198 3.75 -6.15 -0.35
CA SER A 198 3.65 -4.79 -0.88
C SER A 198 3.45 -3.72 0.18
N LEU A 199 3.93 -2.51 -0.08
CA LEU A 199 3.62 -1.31 0.69
C LEU A 199 2.71 -0.39 -0.14
N VAL A 200 1.71 0.23 0.49
CA VAL A 200 0.94 1.34 -0.13
C VAL A 200 1.32 2.66 0.52
N ILE A 201 1.69 3.62 -0.32
CA ILE A 201 1.87 5.03 0.01
C ILE A 201 0.77 5.78 -0.74
N ALA A 202 -0.23 6.27 0.00
CA ALA A 202 -1.40 6.93 -0.55
C ALA A 202 -1.73 8.20 0.24
N PRO A 203 -2.21 9.27 -0.41
CA PRO A 203 -2.42 10.57 0.24
C PRO A 203 -3.60 10.58 1.22
N THR A 204 -4.61 9.73 0.99
CA THR A 204 -5.87 9.73 1.73
C THR A 204 -6.29 8.31 2.10
N GLN A 205 -7.20 8.19 3.06
CA GLN A 205 -7.79 6.91 3.42
C GLN A 205 -8.56 6.27 2.27
N GLU A 206 -9.29 7.08 1.50
CA GLU A 206 -10.07 6.62 0.36
C GLU A 206 -9.16 5.99 -0.71
N THR A 207 -8.09 6.69 -1.08
CA THR A 207 -7.09 6.18 -2.03
C THR A 207 -6.40 4.93 -1.53
N PHE A 208 -6.05 4.88 -0.24
CA PHE A 208 -5.48 3.69 0.39
C PHE A 208 -6.42 2.48 0.27
N LYS A 209 -7.72 2.66 0.55
CA LYS A 209 -8.75 1.61 0.42
C LYS A 209 -8.95 1.18 -1.03
N ILE A 210 -9.02 2.12 -1.97
CA ILE A 210 -9.19 1.85 -3.41
C ILE A 210 -8.04 0.99 -3.93
N VAL A 211 -6.79 1.37 -3.65
CA VAL A 211 -5.62 0.59 -4.07
C VAL A 211 -5.70 -0.84 -3.52
N ARG A 212 -5.93 -1.00 -2.22
CA ARG A 212 -6.02 -2.34 -1.61
C ARG A 212 -7.16 -3.19 -2.17
N SER A 213 -8.28 -2.57 -2.52
CA SER A 213 -9.42 -3.25 -3.14
C SER A 213 -9.16 -3.67 -4.59
N ASN A 214 -8.42 -2.86 -5.34
CA ASN A 214 -8.14 -3.12 -6.76
C ASN A 214 -7.03 -4.18 -6.96
N PHE A 215 -6.04 -4.22 -6.06
CA PHE A 215 -4.89 -5.13 -6.16
C PHE A 215 -4.96 -6.29 -5.15
N LYS A 216 -6.00 -7.13 -5.26
CA LYS A 216 -6.29 -8.19 -4.26
C LYS A 216 -5.24 -9.30 -4.15
N TYR A 217 -4.38 -9.45 -5.16
CA TYR A 217 -3.30 -10.45 -5.15
C TYR A 217 -2.04 -9.99 -4.40
N ASN A 218 -2.00 -8.72 -3.99
CA ASN A 218 -0.92 -8.16 -3.19
C ASN A 218 -1.30 -8.19 -1.71
N ASN A 219 -0.41 -8.73 -0.90
CA ASN A 219 -0.47 -8.63 0.55
C ASN A 219 0.13 -7.29 0.98
N PHE A 220 -0.73 -6.33 1.29
CA PHE A 220 -0.31 -4.98 1.67
C PHE A 220 -0.01 -4.87 3.16
N LEU A 221 1.24 -4.55 3.48
CA LEU A 221 1.63 -4.07 4.79
C LEU A 221 0.95 -2.72 5.07
N HIS A 222 0.41 -2.56 6.28
CA HIS A 222 -0.30 -1.34 6.65
C HIS A 222 0.64 -0.13 6.69
N SER A 223 0.20 1.02 6.15
CA SER A 223 0.99 2.25 6.08
C SER A 223 1.44 2.76 7.47
N ASP A 224 0.60 2.57 8.49
CA ASP A 224 0.94 2.86 9.90
C ASP A 224 2.27 2.25 10.36
N LEU A 225 2.65 1.05 9.89
CA LEU A 225 3.94 0.45 10.27
C LEU A 225 5.12 1.25 9.70
N PHE A 226 4.96 1.76 8.48
CA PHE A 226 5.94 2.65 7.89
C PHE A 226 5.95 4.00 8.60
N ALA A 227 4.78 4.56 8.91
CA ALA A 227 4.68 5.81 9.65
C ALA A 227 5.28 5.72 11.07
N ALA A 228 5.10 4.59 11.76
CA ALA A 228 5.71 4.35 13.06
C ALA A 228 7.24 4.29 12.97
N GLN A 229 7.79 3.63 11.93
CA GLN A 229 9.23 3.65 11.67
C GLN A 229 9.73 5.08 11.40
N LEU A 230 9.02 5.85 10.58
CA LEU A 230 9.37 7.24 10.29
C LEU A 230 9.28 8.13 11.52
N LYS A 231 8.33 7.89 12.43
CA LYS A 231 8.24 8.56 13.74
C LYS A 231 9.44 8.19 14.62
N PHE A 232 9.82 6.93 14.66
CA PHE A 232 10.99 6.47 15.41
C PHE A 232 12.30 7.07 14.86
N ASP A 233 12.41 7.21 13.55
CA ASP A 233 13.58 7.78 12.87
C ASP A 233 13.55 9.32 12.76
N SER A 234 12.48 9.97 13.26
CA SER A 234 12.21 11.41 13.11
C SER A 234 12.30 11.92 11.65
N GLN A 235 11.79 11.11 10.71
CA GLN A 235 11.80 11.36 9.26
C GLN A 235 10.39 11.63 8.69
N PRO A 236 9.84 12.85 8.80
CA PRO A 236 8.51 13.16 8.27
C PRO A 236 8.42 13.19 6.74
N PHE A 237 9.54 13.25 6.04
CA PHE A 237 9.62 13.26 4.58
C PHE A 237 10.55 12.14 4.12
N PRO A 238 10.04 10.91 3.93
CA PRO A 238 10.86 9.75 3.61
C PRO A 238 11.50 9.84 2.23
N SER A 239 12.83 9.85 2.17
CA SER A 239 13.56 9.76 0.92
C SER A 239 13.31 8.41 0.22
N LYS A 240 13.67 8.32 -1.07
CA LYS A 240 13.72 7.04 -1.80
C LYS A 240 14.47 5.97 -0.98
N LYS A 241 15.59 6.33 -0.36
CA LYS A 241 16.42 5.41 0.41
C LYS A 241 15.71 4.91 1.68
N ASP A 242 14.95 5.77 2.36
CA ASP A 242 14.19 5.40 3.57
C ASP A 242 13.09 4.37 3.24
N ILE A 243 12.37 4.60 2.13
CA ILE A 243 11.35 3.67 1.65
C ILE A 243 11.99 2.31 1.30
N GLN A 244 13.13 2.31 0.59
CA GLN A 244 13.84 1.07 0.24
C GLN A 244 14.36 0.33 1.48
N ASN A 245 14.92 1.06 2.45
CA ASN A 245 15.41 0.47 3.69
C ASN A 245 14.27 -0.16 4.50
N PHE A 246 13.12 0.51 4.58
CA PHE A 246 11.93 -0.05 5.21
C PHE A 246 11.45 -1.30 4.46
N ALA A 247 11.40 -1.25 3.13
CA ALA A 247 11.00 -2.39 2.32
C ALA A 247 11.92 -3.60 2.52
N ILE A 248 13.24 -3.39 2.62
CA ILE A 248 14.21 -4.44 2.95
C ILE A 248 13.93 -5.02 4.34
N LYS A 249 13.80 -4.17 5.38
CA LYS A 249 13.55 -4.60 6.76
C LYS A 249 12.26 -5.43 6.89
N GLN A 250 11.25 -5.14 6.07
CA GLN A 250 9.93 -5.78 6.11
C GLN A 250 9.74 -6.86 5.03
N ASN A 251 10.79 -7.21 4.26
CA ASN A 251 10.72 -8.15 3.14
C ASN A 251 9.59 -7.83 2.14
N ILE A 252 9.54 -6.58 1.69
CA ILE A 252 8.58 -6.06 0.72
C ILE A 252 9.23 -6.10 -0.67
N GLY A 253 8.54 -6.66 -1.66
CA GLY A 253 9.03 -6.75 -3.05
C GLY A 253 8.57 -5.59 -3.94
N THR A 254 7.41 -4.99 -3.65
CA THR A 254 6.86 -3.90 -4.45
C THR A 254 6.28 -2.76 -3.62
N ILE A 255 6.36 -1.54 -4.14
CA ILE A 255 5.85 -0.33 -3.50
C ILE A 255 4.82 0.31 -4.42
N PHE A 256 3.64 0.60 -3.89
CA PHE A 256 2.54 1.24 -4.61
C PHE A 256 2.47 2.69 -4.14
N VAL A 257 2.79 3.63 -5.02
CA VAL A 257 2.73 5.06 -4.72
C VAL A 257 1.60 5.68 -5.52
N VAL A 258 0.63 6.27 -4.82
CA VAL A 258 -0.42 7.06 -5.46
C VAL A 258 0.09 8.48 -5.66
N ALA A 259 0.11 8.95 -6.91
CA ALA A 259 0.41 10.32 -7.27
C ALA A 259 -0.22 10.63 -8.65
N ASN A 260 -0.61 11.88 -8.88
CA ASN A 260 -1.08 12.38 -10.17
C ASN A 260 -2.23 11.56 -10.79
N LYS A 261 -3.24 11.18 -9.98
CA LYS A 261 -4.38 10.33 -10.41
C LYS A 261 -3.98 8.93 -10.88
N LYS A 262 -2.77 8.48 -10.52
CA LYS A 262 -2.25 7.16 -10.86
C LYS A 262 -1.71 6.47 -9.62
N VAL A 263 -1.70 5.15 -9.68
CA VAL A 263 -0.90 4.31 -8.79
C VAL A 263 0.28 3.78 -9.58
N HIS A 264 1.47 4.12 -9.11
CA HIS A 264 2.74 3.68 -9.67
C HIS A 264 3.22 2.48 -8.86
N VAL A 265 3.43 1.35 -9.53
CA VAL A 265 3.99 0.14 -8.94
C VAL A 265 5.49 0.16 -9.18
N LEU A 266 6.26 0.14 -8.11
CA LEU A 266 7.72 0.20 -8.12
C LEU A 266 8.30 -1.12 -7.61
N ASP A 267 9.45 -1.51 -8.14
CA ASP A 267 10.29 -2.54 -7.53
C ASP A 267 10.94 -2.00 -6.25
N SER A 268 10.92 -2.74 -5.15
CA SER A 268 11.44 -2.24 -3.88
C SER A 268 12.97 -2.08 -3.84
N LYS A 269 13.72 -2.88 -4.62
CA LYS A 269 15.18 -2.92 -4.59
C LYS A 269 15.82 -1.94 -5.56
N THR A 270 15.25 -1.81 -6.76
CA THR A 270 15.74 -0.91 -7.80
C THR A 270 15.01 0.43 -7.77
N PHE A 271 13.81 0.46 -7.19
CA PHE A 271 12.88 1.60 -7.20
C PHE A 271 12.47 2.02 -8.62
N GLU A 272 12.62 1.11 -9.58
CA GLU A 272 12.19 1.33 -10.95
C GLU A 272 10.68 1.12 -11.07
N LYS A 273 10.06 1.88 -11.97
CA LYS A 273 8.63 1.79 -12.23
C LYS A 273 8.31 0.55 -13.07
N LEU A 274 7.57 -0.39 -12.47
CA LEU A 274 7.13 -1.64 -13.11
C LEU A 274 5.84 -1.46 -13.91
N ALA A 275 4.88 -0.72 -13.34
CA ALA A 275 3.59 -0.48 -13.96
C ALA A 275 2.96 0.81 -13.45
N SER A 276 1.92 1.27 -14.14
CA SER A 276 1.10 2.39 -13.67
C SER A 276 -0.34 2.20 -14.11
N TYR A 277 -1.28 2.52 -13.21
CA TYR A 277 -2.70 2.39 -13.45
C TYR A 277 -3.39 3.67 -13.02
N ASP A 278 -4.42 4.09 -13.76
CA ASP A 278 -5.22 5.24 -13.37
C ASP A 278 -6.08 4.87 -12.15
N ILE A 279 -6.20 5.78 -11.19
CA ILE A 279 -7.08 5.60 -10.04
C ILE A 279 -7.95 6.84 -9.87
N PRO A 280 -9.26 6.67 -9.64
CA PRO A 280 -10.11 7.78 -9.27
C PRO A 280 -9.79 8.25 -7.86
N TYR A 281 -9.50 9.53 -7.66
CA TYR A 281 -9.60 10.16 -6.34
C TYR A 281 -9.85 11.66 -6.43
N LYS A 282 -10.48 12.18 -5.38
CA LYS A 282 -10.73 13.61 -5.20
C LYS A 282 -9.50 14.26 -4.55
N ASN A 283 -9.14 15.45 -5.04
CA ASN A 283 -7.96 16.20 -4.61
C ASN A 283 -8.19 16.97 -3.30
N GLU A 284 -8.83 16.35 -2.31
CA GLU A 284 -9.22 17.02 -1.07
C GLU A 284 -8.56 16.30 0.13
N ASP A 285 -7.93 17.08 0.99
CA ASP A 285 -7.25 16.71 2.25
C ASP A 285 -6.16 15.63 2.17
N PHE A 286 -4.97 16.01 1.67
CA PHE A 286 -3.79 15.15 1.67
C PHE A 286 -3.10 15.09 3.04
N SER A 287 -2.78 13.88 3.48
CA SER A 287 -1.91 13.65 4.64
C SER A 287 -0.45 13.55 4.22
N MET A 288 0.44 14.23 4.93
CA MET A 288 1.90 14.07 4.79
C MET A 288 2.45 13.20 5.93
N PRO A 289 3.44 12.31 5.66
CA PRO A 289 3.94 11.95 4.33
C PRO A 289 2.95 11.11 3.51
N PHE A 290 1.98 10.46 4.14
CA PHE A 290 0.91 9.71 3.51
C PHE A 290 -0.20 9.48 4.55
N TYR A 291 -1.31 8.88 4.14
CA TYR A 291 -2.37 8.48 5.05
C TYR A 291 -1.88 7.46 6.07
N SER A 292 -1.94 7.86 7.33
CA SER A 292 -1.60 7.06 8.50
C SER A 292 -2.50 7.46 9.67
N ARG A 293 -2.76 6.51 10.56
CA ARG A 293 -3.42 6.77 11.86
C ARG A 293 -2.41 7.04 12.98
N VAL A 294 -1.13 6.85 12.70
CA VAL A 294 -0.06 7.26 13.61
C VAL A 294 -0.09 8.78 13.72
N GLU A 295 -0.02 9.29 14.95
CA GLU A 295 0.11 10.71 15.25
C GLU A 295 1.25 11.35 14.44
N LYS A 296 1.21 12.68 14.35
CA LYS A 296 2.16 13.47 13.59
C LYS A 296 3.61 13.03 13.82
N ILE A 297 4.33 12.90 12.70
CA ILE A 297 5.76 12.61 12.65
C ILE A 297 6.49 13.95 12.76
N ASP A 298 7.20 14.16 13.86
CA ASP A 298 7.97 15.38 14.09
C ASP A 298 9.43 15.22 13.64
N THR A 299 10.06 16.32 13.23
CA THR A 299 11.51 16.39 13.01
C THR A 299 12.23 16.57 14.35
N ASP A 300 13.35 15.90 14.55
CA ASP A 300 14.20 16.11 15.73
C ASP A 300 14.70 17.56 15.82
N LEU A 301 14.64 18.15 17.02
CA LEU A 301 15.13 19.51 17.31
C LEU A 301 16.63 19.68 16.98
N PHE A 302 17.43 18.61 17.00
CA PHE A 302 18.84 18.64 16.62
C PHE A 302 19.05 18.77 15.10
N THR A 303 18.14 18.26 14.28
CA THR A 303 18.20 18.46 12.81
C THR A 303 17.94 19.91 12.41
N LEU A 304 17.18 20.66 13.22
CA LEU A 304 16.97 22.10 13.01
C LEU A 304 18.24 22.93 13.28
N ASN A 305 19.16 22.45 14.12
CA ASN A 305 20.38 23.19 14.49
C ASN A 305 21.59 22.91 13.58
N PHE A 306 21.61 21.82 12.84
CA PHE A 306 22.75 21.46 11.96
C PHE A 306 22.50 21.73 10.46
N SER A 307 21.29 22.14 10.08
CA SER A 307 20.92 22.32 8.66
C SER A 307 20.97 23.77 8.18
N ILE A 308 22.05 24.53 8.39
CA ILE A 308 22.41 25.69 7.53
C ILE A 308 23.95 25.88 7.60
N PRO A 309 24.75 25.74 6.51
CA PRO A 309 24.58 26.54 5.29
C PRO A 309 25.04 25.83 4.00
N PHE A 310 24.14 25.35 3.14
CA PHE A 310 24.27 25.31 1.67
C PHE A 310 23.05 24.55 1.12
N ILE A 311 22.28 25.20 0.23
CA ILE A 311 21.23 24.63 -0.64
C ILE A 311 19.82 24.46 0.00
N GLY A 312 19.05 25.55 0.05
CA GLY A 312 18.03 25.83 -0.97
C GLY A 312 16.86 24.87 -1.26
N GLU A 313 16.63 23.76 -0.55
CA GLU A 313 15.41 22.97 -0.77
C GLU A 313 14.27 23.42 0.15
N SER A 314 13.38 24.26 -0.40
CA SER A 314 12.12 24.59 0.24
C SER A 314 11.33 23.31 0.51
N LYS A 315 10.85 23.11 1.75
CA LYS A 315 9.91 22.03 2.11
C LYS A 315 8.84 21.90 1.00
N PRO A 316 8.56 20.68 0.50
CA PRO A 316 7.60 20.49 -0.57
C PRO A 316 6.23 21.02 -0.14
N LYS A 317 5.63 21.89 -0.96
CA LYS A 317 4.36 22.54 -0.61
C LYS A 317 3.17 21.57 -0.60
N THR A 318 3.26 20.43 -1.30
CA THR A 318 2.17 19.44 -1.42
C THR A 318 2.69 18.00 -1.54
N TYR A 319 1.87 17.03 -1.12
CA TYR A 319 2.10 15.59 -1.31
C TYR A 319 2.41 15.24 -2.78
N GLU A 320 1.62 15.80 -3.70
CA GLU A 320 1.78 15.58 -5.14
C GLU A 320 3.14 16.03 -5.66
N ALA A 321 3.58 17.23 -5.29
CA ALA A 321 4.89 17.73 -5.70
C ALA A 321 6.02 16.85 -5.15
N TYR A 322 5.87 16.39 -3.91
CA TYR A 322 6.87 15.55 -3.25
C TYR A 322 7.03 14.19 -3.95
N TYR A 323 5.94 13.45 -4.12
CA TYR A 323 6.01 12.13 -4.73
C TYR A 323 6.27 12.19 -6.24
N LYS A 324 5.90 13.28 -6.95
CA LYS A 324 6.37 13.49 -8.33
C LYS A 324 7.89 13.56 -8.42
N ASN A 325 8.53 14.27 -7.48
CA ASN A 325 9.99 14.35 -7.43
C ASN A 325 10.60 12.97 -7.10
N ILE A 326 10.11 12.28 -6.07
CA ILE A 326 10.59 10.92 -5.70
C ILE A 326 10.47 9.94 -6.88
N LEU A 327 9.40 10.04 -7.66
CA LEU A 327 9.13 9.17 -8.81
C LEU A 327 9.82 9.61 -10.10
N GLY A 328 10.50 10.77 -10.12
CA GLY A 328 11.14 11.32 -11.32
C GLY A 328 10.16 11.72 -12.43
N LEU A 329 8.96 12.20 -12.07
CA LEU A 329 7.87 12.54 -13.01
C LEU A 329 7.84 14.03 -13.40
N ASN A 330 8.99 14.71 -13.38
CA ASN A 330 9.10 16.15 -13.63
C ASN A 330 8.79 16.55 -15.08
#